data_AF-A0AAV1K6A3-F1
#
_entry.id   AF-A0AAV1K6A3-F1
#
_cell.length_a   1.000
_cell.length_b   1.000
_cell.length_c   1.000
_cell.angle_alpha   90.00
_cell.angle_beta   90.00
_cell.angle_gamma   90.00
#
_symmetry.space_group_name_H-M   'P 1'
#
loop_
_entity.id
_entity.type
_entity.pdbx_description
1 polymer ?
#
loop_
_entity_poly.entity_id
_entity_poly.type
_entity_poly.pdbx_seq_one_letter_code
_entity_poly.pdbx_strand_id
1 'polypeptide(L)'
;MNIMDNLFNVLKSDDFNTLPHLMKGLNTLFEAVEANQSGPLKADLLDPQFLSELESVPENVDISFGKSLTDIKCLIRDENLRVHEVYLKYDGIKRIRIISVNIPFAPFLEYIYSTVEEVIVAYLKHVITLQSYFYELENIDNNCVVVEPIKPTFKDDYRNIRIDDKTWLHVEITPDGYPTNIHLIGQSETWQDKLQAGVLNWDHDKNIVENVMSIFDFDKSMLLSKGNTNKLDHEDTQMDDGILCGICFCSELPNSPGVPQPLCQNSNCNVYFHQNCLFQWLVACEGGRPPAFGVINGSCPTCLQPISCSKKDCVI
;
A
#
# COMPACT_ATOMS: atom_id res chain seq x y z
N MET A 1 42.77 17.53 6.94
CA MET A 1 42.32 18.01 8.27
C MET A 1 40.99 17.33 8.56
N ASN A 2 40.81 16.70 9.72
CA ASN A 2 39.65 15.84 9.98
C ASN A 2 38.36 16.68 10.07
N ILE A 3 37.33 16.31 9.31
CA ILE A 3 36.02 16.98 9.32
C ILE A 3 35.44 17.00 10.74
N MET A 4 35.67 15.94 11.52
CA MET A 4 35.23 15.86 12.92
C MET A 4 35.90 16.90 13.81
N ASP A 5 37.18 17.23 13.59
CA ASP A 5 37.88 18.24 14.38
C ASP A 5 37.36 19.65 14.05
N ASN A 6 37.04 19.91 12.78
CA ASN A 6 36.42 21.17 12.36
C ASN A 6 34.99 21.33 12.88
N LEU A 7 34.21 20.25 12.91
CA LEU A 7 32.85 20.24 13.47
C LEU A 7 32.88 20.44 14.99
N PHE A 8 33.84 19.83 15.68
CA PHE A 8 34.09 20.10 17.10
C PHE A 8 34.50 21.54 17.37
N ASN A 9 35.31 22.16 16.51
CA ASN A 9 35.70 23.56 16.63
C ASN A 9 34.51 24.51 16.43
N VAL A 10 33.60 24.22 15.51
CA VAL A 10 32.37 25.03 15.31
C VAL A 10 31.42 24.89 16.50
N LEU A 11 31.31 23.71 17.12
CA LEU A 11 30.44 23.46 18.26
C LEU A 11 30.99 23.96 19.61
N LYS A 12 32.31 24.14 19.73
CA LYS A 12 32.97 24.55 20.99
C LYS A 12 33.55 25.97 20.98
N SER A 13 33.58 26.64 19.84
CA SER A 13 34.08 28.01 19.75
C SER A 13 33.04 29.02 20.24
N ASP A 14 33.47 29.94 21.09
CA ASP A 14 32.67 31.09 21.55
C ASP A 14 32.41 32.14 20.44
N ASP A 15 33.05 31.97 19.28
CA ASP A 15 32.96 32.89 18.12
C ASP A 15 31.67 32.69 17.29
N PHE A 16 30.92 31.60 17.53
CA PHE A 16 29.67 31.25 16.85
C PHE A 16 28.43 31.48 17.72
N ASN A 17 28.45 32.52 18.55
CA ASN A 17 27.40 32.85 19.53
C ASN A 17 26.09 33.42 18.94
N THR A 18 26.02 33.61 17.62
CA THR A 18 24.79 34.05 16.94
C THR A 18 24.51 33.19 15.71
N LEU A 19 23.22 33.01 15.40
CA LEU A 19 22.75 32.18 14.29
C LEU A 19 23.42 32.52 12.93
N PRO A 20 23.62 33.80 12.55
CA PRO A 20 24.30 34.13 11.29
C PRO A 20 25.76 33.68 11.24
N HIS A 21 26.48 33.78 12.36
CA HIS A 21 27.87 33.33 12.44
C HIS A 21 27.96 31.80 12.41
N LEU A 22 27.07 31.10 13.10
CA LEU A 22 26.97 29.64 13.05
C LEU A 22 26.67 29.13 11.63
N MET A 23 25.71 29.74 10.94
CA MET A 23 25.37 29.38 9.56
C MET A 23 26.54 29.60 8.60
N LYS A 24 27.33 30.66 8.80
CA LYS A 24 28.54 30.89 8.02
C LYS A 24 29.60 29.79 8.26
N GLY A 25 29.80 29.39 9.52
CA GLY A 25 30.69 28.30 9.89
C GLY A 25 30.27 26.95 9.29
N LEU A 26 28.96 26.64 9.34
CA LEU A 26 28.39 25.43 8.75
C LEU A 26 28.49 25.42 7.22
N ASN A 27 28.22 26.55 6.55
CA ASN A 27 28.36 26.63 5.09
C ASN A 27 29.81 26.44 4.64
N THR A 28 30.78 27.00 5.37
CA THR A 28 32.21 26.79 5.10
C THR A 28 32.61 25.33 5.27
N LEU A 29 32.00 24.63 6.25
CA LEU A 29 32.16 23.19 6.44
C LEU A 29 31.54 22.39 5.29
N PHE A 30 30.33 22.75 4.85
CA PHE A 30 29.67 22.10 3.71
C PHE A 30 30.46 22.29 2.40
N GLU A 31 30.95 23.50 2.13
CA GLU A 31 31.82 23.79 0.98
C GLU A 31 33.14 23.02 1.06
N ALA A 32 33.73 22.88 2.24
CA ALA A 32 34.93 22.05 2.44
C ALA A 32 34.65 20.55 2.29
N VAL A 33 33.44 20.09 2.58
CA VAL A 33 33.01 18.70 2.35
C VAL A 33 32.76 18.47 0.86
N GLU A 34 32.08 19.38 0.16
CA GLU A 34 31.85 19.32 -1.29
C GLU A 34 33.17 19.38 -2.08
N ALA A 35 34.13 20.23 -1.66
CA ALA A 35 35.46 20.29 -2.26
C ALA A 35 36.30 19.02 -2.00
N ASN A 36 36.00 18.25 -0.94
CA ASN A 36 36.62 16.95 -0.68
C ASN A 36 35.85 15.76 -1.32
N GLN A 37 34.67 16.00 -1.91
CA GLN A 37 33.93 15.00 -2.68
C GLN A 37 34.46 14.81 -4.11
N SER A 38 35.44 15.62 -4.55
CA SER A 38 36.24 15.35 -5.75
C SER A 38 37.45 14.43 -5.48
N GLY A 39 37.32 13.51 -4.53
CA GLY A 39 38.16 12.32 -4.47
C GLY A 39 37.62 11.28 -5.47
N PRO A 40 38.44 10.39 -6.03
CA PRO A 40 37.94 9.34 -6.90
C PRO A 40 36.83 8.57 -6.15
N LEU A 41 35.70 8.32 -6.81
CA LEU A 41 34.70 7.33 -6.39
C LEU A 41 35.49 6.15 -5.82
N LYS A 42 35.31 5.84 -4.52
CA LYS A 42 36.05 4.75 -3.88
C LYS A 42 35.78 3.48 -4.69
N ALA A 43 36.76 3.09 -5.51
CA ALA A 43 36.76 1.84 -6.27
C ALA A 43 36.62 0.62 -5.35
N ASP A 44 36.84 0.81 -4.04
CA ASP A 44 36.65 -0.20 -2.99
C ASP A 44 35.19 -0.53 -2.66
N LEU A 45 34.20 0.17 -3.23
CA LEU A 45 32.78 -0.08 -2.92
C LEU A 45 32.14 -1.12 -3.85
N LEU A 46 32.47 -1.14 -5.13
CA LEU A 46 31.86 -2.04 -6.12
C LEU A 46 32.80 -3.21 -6.42
N ASP A 47 32.41 -4.39 -5.98
CA ASP A 47 33.14 -5.64 -6.21
C ASP A 47 33.08 -6.01 -7.71
N PRO A 48 34.21 -6.21 -8.43
CA PRO A 48 34.19 -6.71 -9.80
C PRO A 48 33.42 -8.01 -9.96
N GLN A 49 33.40 -8.85 -8.92
CA GLN A 49 32.63 -10.09 -8.90
C GLN A 49 31.12 -9.81 -8.93
N PHE A 50 30.66 -8.78 -8.23
CA PHE A 50 29.26 -8.34 -8.26
C PHE A 50 28.85 -7.84 -9.65
N LEU A 51 29.72 -7.08 -10.33
CA LEU A 51 29.44 -6.64 -11.71
C LEU A 51 29.37 -7.82 -12.69
N SER A 52 30.26 -8.80 -12.56
CA SER A 52 30.20 -10.02 -13.40
C SER A 52 28.95 -10.86 -13.14
N GLU A 53 28.45 -10.86 -11.91
CA GLU A 53 27.24 -11.57 -11.53
C GLU A 53 26.02 -10.98 -12.24
N LEU A 54 25.94 -9.64 -12.29
CA LEU A 54 24.87 -8.90 -12.94
C LEU A 54 24.81 -9.12 -14.46
N GLU A 55 25.93 -9.47 -15.10
CA GLU A 55 25.97 -9.84 -16.51
C GLU A 55 25.42 -11.26 -16.76
N SER A 56 25.40 -12.12 -15.73
CA SER A 56 25.00 -13.53 -15.82
C SER A 56 23.54 -13.80 -15.40
N VAL A 57 22.74 -12.74 -15.28
CA VAL A 57 21.36 -12.82 -14.79
C VAL A 57 20.45 -13.57 -15.77
N PRO A 58 19.49 -14.39 -15.29
CA PRO A 58 18.56 -15.11 -16.15
C PRO A 58 17.78 -14.22 -17.13
N GLU A 59 17.44 -14.75 -18.31
CA GLU A 59 16.72 -14.01 -19.36
C GLU A 59 15.33 -13.49 -18.93
N ASN A 60 14.71 -14.09 -17.91
CA ASN A 60 13.43 -13.65 -17.38
C ASN A 60 13.54 -12.50 -16.35
N VAL A 61 14.73 -11.94 -16.17
CA VAL A 61 14.99 -10.87 -15.22
C VAL A 61 15.67 -9.69 -15.90
N ASP A 62 14.99 -8.53 -15.91
CA ASP A 62 15.59 -7.28 -16.34
C ASP A 62 16.14 -6.53 -15.13
N ILE A 63 17.38 -6.04 -15.20
CA ILE A 63 18.01 -5.26 -14.13
C ILE A 63 18.27 -3.82 -14.57
N SER A 64 17.97 -2.88 -13.67
CA SER A 64 18.28 -1.46 -13.81
C SER A 64 18.89 -0.90 -12.53
N PHE A 65 19.63 0.20 -12.65
CA PHE A 65 20.40 0.77 -11.55
C PHE A 65 20.01 2.22 -11.25
N GLY A 66 20.07 2.55 -9.96
CA GLY A 66 20.07 3.94 -9.49
C GLY A 66 21.38 4.65 -9.77
N LYS A 67 21.42 5.96 -9.49
CA LYS A 67 22.57 6.83 -9.80
C LYS A 67 23.88 6.43 -9.11
N SER A 68 23.80 5.74 -7.97
CA SER A 68 24.93 5.30 -7.16
C SER A 68 25.41 3.88 -7.47
N LEU A 69 24.74 3.14 -8.37
CA LEU A 69 24.94 1.70 -8.62
C LEU A 69 24.78 0.78 -7.39
N THR A 70 24.30 1.33 -6.27
CA THR A 70 23.98 0.57 -5.05
C THR A 70 22.51 0.20 -4.98
N ASP A 71 21.65 1.00 -5.60
CA ASP A 71 20.22 0.74 -5.69
C ASP A 71 19.96 -0.01 -7.00
N ILE A 72 19.32 -1.17 -6.89
CA ILE A 72 19.09 -2.08 -8.00
C ILE A 72 17.59 -2.33 -8.09
N LYS A 73 17.03 -2.23 -9.28
CA LYS A 73 15.65 -2.63 -9.57
C LYS A 73 15.67 -3.84 -10.49
N CYS A 74 15.10 -4.93 -10.02
CA CYS A 74 14.89 -6.15 -10.79
C CYS A 74 13.41 -6.24 -11.21
N LEU A 75 13.17 -6.52 -12.48
CA LEU A 75 11.87 -6.90 -13.02
C LEU A 75 11.91 -8.39 -13.31
N ILE A 76 11.22 -9.17 -12.49
CA ILE A 76 11.25 -10.63 -12.56
C ILE A 76 9.95 -11.12 -13.18
N ARG A 77 10.02 -11.90 -14.26
CA ARG A 77 8.83 -12.51 -14.89
C ARG A 77 8.60 -13.91 -14.34
N ASP A 78 7.37 -14.17 -13.90
CA ASP A 78 6.93 -15.51 -13.50
C ASP A 78 6.43 -16.34 -14.69
N GLU A 79 6.02 -17.58 -14.41
CA GLU A 79 5.54 -18.53 -15.44
C GLU A 79 4.26 -18.06 -16.15
N ASN A 80 3.46 -17.22 -15.50
CA ASN A 80 2.24 -16.62 -16.05
C ASN A 80 2.52 -15.24 -16.69
N LEU A 81 3.80 -14.90 -16.91
CA LEU A 81 4.27 -13.65 -17.49
C LEU A 81 3.94 -12.41 -16.65
N ARG A 82 3.60 -12.57 -15.37
CA ARG A 82 3.43 -11.46 -14.44
C ARG A 82 4.80 -10.85 -14.15
N VAL A 83 4.86 -9.52 -14.15
CA VAL A 83 6.09 -8.77 -13.88
C VAL A 83 6.11 -8.36 -12.42
N HIS A 84 7.12 -8.84 -11.69
CA HIS A 84 7.33 -8.56 -10.28
C HIS A 84 8.47 -7.54 -10.12
N GLU A 85 8.18 -6.41 -9.48
CA GLU A 85 9.20 -5.40 -9.18
C GLU A 85 9.86 -5.67 -7.82
N VAL A 86 11.18 -5.84 -7.84
CA VAL A 86 11.98 -6.08 -6.63
C VAL A 86 13.07 -5.01 -6.55
N TYR A 87 13.09 -4.26 -5.45
CA TYR A 87 14.10 -3.24 -5.20
C TYR A 87 15.12 -3.77 -4.21
N LEU A 88 16.38 -3.79 -4.62
CA LEU A 88 17.51 -4.27 -3.83
C LEU A 88 18.47 -3.14 -3.50
N LYS A 89 19.20 -3.31 -2.40
CA LYS A 89 20.32 -2.47 -2.03
C LYS A 89 21.56 -3.31 -1.83
N TYR A 90 22.62 -2.93 -2.53
CA TYR A 90 23.96 -3.43 -2.34
C TYR A 90 24.67 -2.56 -1.29
N ASP A 91 24.96 -3.14 -0.13
CA ASP A 91 25.61 -2.49 1.01
C ASP A 91 27.09 -2.92 1.16
N GLY A 92 27.67 -3.51 0.12
CA GLY A 92 29.05 -3.98 0.07
C GLY A 92 29.17 -5.46 -0.28
N ILE A 93 30.40 -5.96 -0.25
CA ILE A 93 30.76 -7.33 -0.64
C ILE A 93 29.84 -8.33 0.05
N LYS A 94 29.12 -9.14 -0.74
CA LYS A 94 28.20 -10.18 -0.28
C LYS A 94 27.13 -9.69 0.70
N ARG A 95 26.66 -8.45 0.51
CA ARG A 95 25.64 -7.84 1.35
C ARG A 95 24.60 -7.16 0.49
N ILE A 96 23.63 -7.94 0.02
CA ILE A 96 22.48 -7.46 -0.73
C ILE A 96 21.23 -7.65 0.13
N ARG A 97 20.37 -6.64 0.17
CA ARG A 97 19.11 -6.67 0.90
C ARG A 97 17.95 -6.31 -0.02
N ILE A 98 16.81 -6.92 0.22
CA ILE A 98 15.55 -6.50 -0.39
C ILE A 98 15.05 -5.27 0.39
N ILE A 99 14.78 -4.19 -0.32
CA ILE A 99 14.30 -2.92 0.25
C ILE A 99 12.78 -2.81 0.13
N SER A 100 12.24 -3.23 -1.01
CA SER A 100 10.81 -3.12 -1.28
C SER A 100 10.38 -4.13 -2.34
N VAL A 101 9.20 -4.71 -2.11
CA VAL A 101 8.51 -5.63 -3.01
C VAL A 101 7.01 -5.41 -2.90
N ASN A 102 6.28 -5.81 -3.95
CA ASN A 102 4.83 -5.72 -3.99
C ASN A 102 4.17 -7.10 -3.80
N ILE A 103 4.56 -7.84 -2.77
CA ILE A 103 3.98 -9.14 -2.40
C ILE A 103 3.77 -9.21 -0.88
N PRO A 104 2.99 -10.18 -0.35
CA PRO A 104 2.80 -10.33 1.09
C PRO A 104 4.13 -10.52 1.83
N PHE A 105 4.16 -10.13 3.10
CA PHE A 105 5.36 -10.29 3.91
C PHE A 105 5.77 -11.76 4.03
N ALA A 106 7.07 -12.01 3.88
CA ALA A 106 7.66 -13.32 4.07
C ALA A 106 9.04 -13.19 4.72
N PRO A 107 9.45 -14.15 5.59
CA PRO A 107 10.70 -14.03 6.36
C PRO A 107 11.96 -13.84 5.52
N PHE A 108 11.99 -14.36 4.30
CA PHE A 108 13.17 -14.23 3.42
C PHE A 108 13.44 -12.78 2.98
N LEU A 109 12.41 -11.92 3.00
CA LEU A 109 12.54 -10.51 2.63
C LEU A 109 13.49 -9.75 3.56
N GLU A 110 13.68 -10.22 4.79
CA GLU A 110 14.56 -9.60 5.79
C GLU A 110 16.00 -10.13 5.75
N TYR A 111 16.29 -11.12 4.90
CA TYR A 111 17.60 -11.74 4.84
C TYR A 111 18.63 -10.86 4.13
N ILE A 112 19.91 -11.09 4.49
CA ILE A 112 21.05 -10.52 3.78
C ILE A 112 21.63 -11.61 2.89
N TYR A 113 21.68 -11.31 1.60
CA TYR A 113 22.11 -12.23 0.56
C TYR A 113 23.54 -11.92 0.12
N SER A 114 24.25 -12.95 -0.34
CA SER A 114 25.60 -12.78 -0.88
C SER A 114 25.58 -12.34 -2.33
N THR A 115 24.55 -12.75 -3.08
CA THR A 115 24.44 -12.55 -4.53
C THR A 115 23.00 -12.14 -4.89
N VAL A 116 22.85 -11.41 -6.00
CA VAL A 116 21.56 -11.12 -6.65
C VAL A 116 20.89 -12.42 -7.11
N GLU A 117 21.67 -13.41 -7.58
CA GLU A 117 21.14 -14.72 -7.96
C GLU A 117 20.42 -15.41 -6.79
N GLU A 118 21.02 -15.42 -5.58
CA GLU A 118 20.39 -15.99 -4.39
C GLU A 118 19.06 -15.29 -4.06
N VAL A 119 19.00 -13.97 -4.23
CA VAL A 119 17.78 -13.17 -4.05
C VAL A 119 16.71 -13.60 -5.06
N ILE A 120 17.07 -13.65 -6.35
CA ILE A 120 16.14 -14.01 -7.44
C ILE A 120 15.58 -15.42 -7.22
N VAL A 121 16.44 -16.39 -6.87
CA VAL A 121 16.03 -17.78 -6.61
C VAL A 121 15.08 -17.84 -5.40
N ALA A 122 15.41 -17.16 -4.30
CA ALA A 122 14.54 -17.12 -3.13
C ALA A 122 13.18 -16.47 -3.44
N TYR A 123 13.20 -15.38 -4.21
CA TYR A 123 12.01 -14.65 -4.61
C TYR A 123 11.10 -15.49 -5.52
N LEU A 124 11.65 -16.07 -6.60
CA LEU A 124 10.91 -16.93 -7.52
C LEU A 124 10.30 -18.15 -6.81
N LYS A 125 11.04 -18.77 -5.88
CA LYS A 125 10.53 -19.87 -5.07
C LYS A 125 9.29 -19.48 -4.27
N HIS A 126 9.24 -18.26 -3.76
CA HIS A 126 8.07 -17.77 -3.03
C HIS A 126 6.93 -17.35 -3.97
N VAL A 127 7.22 -16.72 -5.11
CA VAL A 127 6.23 -16.41 -6.16
C VAL A 127 5.50 -17.66 -6.64
N ILE A 128 6.19 -18.80 -6.74
CA ILE A 128 5.57 -20.09 -7.08
C ILE A 128 4.54 -20.51 -6.02
N THR A 129 4.78 -20.24 -4.73
CA THR A 129 3.82 -20.57 -3.67
C THR A 129 2.58 -19.68 -3.66
N LEU A 130 2.64 -18.50 -4.28
CA LEU A 130 1.57 -17.49 -4.29
C LEU A 130 0.70 -17.53 -5.56
N GLN A 131 0.83 -18.55 -6.42
CA GLN A 131 0.13 -18.56 -7.71
C GLN A 131 -1.41 -18.51 -7.58
N SER A 132 -1.98 -19.24 -6.62
CA SER A 132 -3.42 -19.19 -6.32
C SER A 132 -3.85 -17.82 -5.80
N TYR A 133 -3.04 -17.21 -4.93
CA TYR A 133 -3.28 -15.86 -4.42
C TYR A 133 -3.30 -14.81 -5.54
N PHE A 134 -2.31 -14.82 -6.43
CA PHE A 134 -2.29 -13.90 -7.58
C PHE A 134 -3.49 -14.12 -8.50
N TYR A 135 -3.85 -15.38 -8.75
CA TYR A 135 -5.01 -15.72 -9.56
C TYR A 135 -6.30 -15.12 -9.00
N GLU A 136 -6.58 -15.29 -7.69
CA GLU A 136 -7.81 -14.74 -7.09
C GLU A 136 -7.84 -13.22 -7.10
N LEU A 137 -6.72 -12.56 -6.81
CA LEU A 137 -6.62 -11.09 -6.89
C LEU A 137 -6.91 -10.58 -8.31
N GLU A 138 -6.25 -11.15 -9.32
CA GLU A 138 -6.48 -10.81 -10.72
C GLU A 138 -7.91 -11.13 -11.16
N ASN A 139 -8.46 -12.25 -10.69
CA ASN A 139 -9.83 -12.65 -10.98
C ASN A 139 -10.82 -11.60 -10.43
N ILE A 140 -10.63 -11.11 -9.21
CA ILE A 140 -11.43 -10.02 -8.66
C ILE A 140 -11.22 -8.73 -9.47
N ASP A 141 -9.96 -8.33 -9.69
CA ASP A 141 -9.60 -7.07 -10.36
C ASP A 141 -10.17 -7.00 -11.81
N ASN A 142 -10.28 -8.15 -12.49
CA ASN A 142 -10.80 -8.23 -13.86
C ASN A 142 -12.33 -8.37 -13.95
N ASN A 143 -13.00 -8.82 -12.89
CA ASN A 143 -14.42 -9.18 -12.93
C ASN A 143 -15.31 -8.37 -11.97
N CYS A 144 -14.73 -7.52 -11.14
CA CYS A 144 -15.42 -6.72 -10.14
C CYS A 144 -15.01 -5.24 -10.21
N VAL A 145 -15.89 -4.33 -9.80
CA VAL A 145 -15.52 -2.94 -9.52
C VAL A 145 -14.87 -2.86 -8.13
N VAL A 146 -13.55 -2.90 -8.10
CA VAL A 146 -12.74 -2.67 -6.89
C VAL A 146 -12.68 -1.16 -6.60
N VAL A 147 -13.11 -0.77 -5.40
CA VAL A 147 -13.09 0.63 -4.94
C VAL A 147 -11.91 0.95 -4.02
N GLU A 148 -11.35 -0.07 -3.35
CA GLU A 148 -10.13 0.05 -2.56
C GLU A 148 -9.37 -1.29 -2.56
N PRO A 149 -8.05 -1.29 -2.73
CA PRO A 149 -7.19 -0.14 -3.04
C PRO A 149 -7.45 0.46 -4.43
N ILE A 150 -7.21 1.77 -4.60
CA ILE A 150 -7.41 2.48 -5.88
C ILE A 150 -6.43 1.99 -6.96
N LYS A 151 -5.21 1.66 -6.53
CA LYS A 151 -4.14 1.10 -7.37
C LYS A 151 -3.70 -0.21 -6.75
N PRO A 152 -4.43 -1.30 -6.99
CA PRO A 152 -4.14 -2.58 -6.37
C PRO A 152 -2.76 -3.09 -6.74
N THR A 153 -2.05 -3.65 -5.76
CA THR A 153 -0.82 -4.40 -5.93
C THR A 153 -1.00 -5.80 -5.35
N PHE A 154 -0.04 -6.70 -5.58
CA PHE A 154 -0.03 -8.00 -4.90
C PHE A 154 0.49 -7.92 -3.45
N LYS A 155 0.84 -6.74 -2.93
CA LYS A 155 1.05 -6.54 -1.49
C LYS A 155 -0.28 -6.31 -0.77
N ASP A 156 -1.27 -5.79 -1.49
CA ASP A 156 -2.62 -5.58 -0.96
C ASP A 156 -3.37 -6.91 -0.99
N ASP A 157 -3.47 -7.55 0.16
CA ASP A 157 -4.11 -8.84 0.37
C ASP A 157 -5.63 -8.77 0.50
N TYR A 158 -6.24 -7.61 0.20
CA TYR A 158 -7.69 -7.44 0.25
C TYR A 158 -8.21 -6.67 -0.95
N ARG A 159 -9.52 -6.79 -1.18
CA ARG A 159 -10.29 -5.99 -2.14
C ARG A 159 -11.60 -5.56 -1.52
N ASN A 160 -11.90 -4.27 -1.60
CA ASN A 160 -13.25 -3.73 -1.39
C ASN A 160 -13.95 -3.72 -2.74
N ILE A 161 -14.91 -4.62 -2.92
CA ILE A 161 -15.73 -4.79 -4.12
C ILE A 161 -17.02 -4.00 -3.93
N ARG A 162 -17.42 -3.20 -4.91
CA ARG A 162 -18.69 -2.46 -4.82
C ARG A 162 -19.88 -3.40 -5.04
N ILE A 163 -20.82 -3.43 -4.09
CA ILE A 163 -22.09 -4.14 -4.20
C ILE A 163 -23.19 -3.18 -4.66
N ASP A 164 -23.27 -2.01 -4.03
CA ASP A 164 -24.06 -0.87 -4.48
C ASP A 164 -23.36 0.46 -4.12
N ASP A 165 -24.03 1.59 -4.32
CA ASP A 165 -23.44 2.91 -4.05
C ASP A 165 -23.01 3.09 -2.58
N LYS A 166 -23.71 2.45 -1.62
CA LYS A 166 -23.54 2.65 -0.18
C LYS A 166 -23.00 1.42 0.56
N THR A 167 -22.80 0.31 -0.14
CA THR A 167 -22.43 -0.97 0.44
C THR A 167 -21.32 -1.59 -0.39
N TRP A 168 -20.20 -1.85 0.25
CA TRP A 168 -19.06 -2.52 -0.35
C TRP A 168 -18.83 -3.84 0.38
N LEU A 169 -18.29 -4.82 -0.32
CA LEU A 169 -17.86 -6.10 0.22
C LEU A 169 -16.34 -6.08 0.38
N HIS A 170 -15.88 -6.20 1.60
CA HIS A 170 -14.48 -6.45 1.90
C HIS A 170 -14.20 -7.95 1.83
N VAL A 171 -13.12 -8.32 1.13
CA VAL A 171 -12.61 -9.68 1.05
C VAL A 171 -11.09 -9.62 1.22
N GLU A 172 -10.55 -10.33 2.21
CA GLU A 172 -9.11 -10.61 2.32
C GLU A 172 -8.81 -11.96 1.66
N ILE A 173 -7.61 -12.13 1.12
CA ILE A 173 -7.16 -13.35 0.45
C ILE A 173 -5.87 -13.82 1.12
N THR A 174 -5.87 -15.07 1.59
CA THR A 174 -4.68 -15.69 2.18
C THR A 174 -3.62 -15.98 1.11
N PRO A 175 -2.34 -16.16 1.49
CA PRO A 175 -1.28 -16.57 0.56
C PRO A 175 -1.59 -17.85 -0.24
N ASP A 176 -2.44 -18.73 0.29
CA ASP A 176 -2.87 -19.97 -0.37
C ASP A 176 -4.04 -19.75 -1.37
N GLY A 177 -4.55 -18.52 -1.48
CA GLY A 177 -5.66 -18.16 -2.37
C GLY A 177 -7.05 -18.38 -1.78
N TYR A 178 -7.19 -18.55 -0.46
CA TYR A 178 -8.50 -18.68 0.18
C TYR A 178 -9.04 -17.32 0.64
N PRO A 179 -10.34 -17.07 0.54
CA PRO A 179 -10.93 -15.89 1.13
C PRO A 179 -10.90 -15.97 2.66
N THR A 180 -10.57 -14.86 3.30
CA THR A 180 -10.64 -14.65 4.75
C THR A 180 -11.29 -13.30 5.04
N ASN A 181 -11.76 -13.11 6.27
CA ASN A 181 -12.35 -11.85 6.75
C ASN A 181 -13.37 -11.19 5.80
N ILE A 182 -14.37 -11.95 5.33
CA ILE A 182 -15.40 -11.39 4.44
C ILE A 182 -16.45 -10.62 5.26
N HIS A 183 -16.65 -9.34 4.96
CA HIS A 183 -17.69 -8.53 5.60
C HIS A 183 -18.15 -7.36 4.72
N LEU A 184 -19.33 -6.79 5.00
CA LEU A 184 -19.77 -5.58 4.30
C LEU A 184 -19.32 -4.32 5.03
N ILE A 185 -18.90 -3.34 4.25
CA ILE A 185 -18.69 -1.95 4.66
C ILE A 185 -19.92 -1.15 4.20
N GLY A 186 -20.52 -0.41 5.12
CA GLY A 186 -21.81 0.26 4.90
C GLY A 186 -22.98 -0.53 5.47
N GLN A 187 -24.19 -0.03 5.23
CA GLN A 187 -25.40 -0.58 5.85
C GLN A 187 -26.44 -0.95 4.79
N SER A 188 -26.69 -2.25 4.66
CA SER A 188 -27.83 -2.80 3.95
C SER A 188 -28.24 -4.10 4.63
N GLU A 189 -29.38 -4.10 5.33
CA GLU A 189 -29.91 -5.31 5.97
C GLU A 189 -30.09 -6.43 4.94
N THR A 190 -30.60 -6.09 3.75
CA THR A 190 -30.77 -7.04 2.65
C THR A 190 -29.45 -7.69 2.22
N TRP A 191 -28.36 -6.92 2.10
CA TRP A 191 -27.06 -7.48 1.72
C TRP A 191 -26.41 -8.25 2.87
N GLN A 192 -26.61 -7.82 4.11
CA GLN A 192 -26.12 -8.53 5.29
C GLN A 192 -26.76 -9.91 5.41
N ASP A 193 -28.08 -10.01 5.23
CA ASP A 193 -28.81 -11.28 5.27
C ASP A 193 -28.33 -12.25 4.18
N LYS A 194 -28.14 -11.73 2.96
CA LYS A 194 -27.57 -12.50 1.83
C LYS A 194 -26.15 -12.98 2.13
N LEU A 195 -25.29 -12.12 2.64
CA LEU A 195 -23.91 -12.49 2.97
C LEU A 195 -23.87 -13.56 4.06
N GLN A 196 -24.65 -13.41 5.13
CA GLN A 196 -24.69 -14.39 6.23
C GLN A 196 -25.16 -15.77 5.76
N ALA A 197 -26.20 -15.84 4.92
CA ALA A 197 -26.67 -17.09 4.34
C ALA A 197 -25.67 -17.65 3.31
N GLY A 198 -25.01 -16.78 2.55
CA GLY A 198 -24.07 -17.11 1.49
C GLY A 198 -22.77 -17.70 1.99
N VAL A 199 -22.15 -17.09 3.02
CA VAL A 199 -20.86 -17.55 3.58
C VAL A 199 -20.97 -18.97 4.16
N LEU A 200 -22.13 -19.34 4.71
CA LEU A 200 -22.36 -20.70 5.21
C LEU A 200 -22.44 -21.76 4.09
N ASN A 201 -22.75 -21.33 2.87
CA ASN A 201 -22.87 -22.18 1.69
C ASN A 201 -21.75 -21.93 0.68
N TRP A 202 -20.60 -21.43 1.16
CA TRP A 202 -19.45 -21.16 0.30
C TRP A 202 -18.99 -22.44 -0.40
N ASP A 203 -18.89 -22.36 -1.72
CA ASP A 203 -18.52 -23.48 -2.57
C ASP A 203 -17.00 -23.46 -2.81
N HIS A 204 -16.29 -24.40 -2.18
CA HIS A 204 -14.82 -24.48 -2.26
C HIS A 204 -14.29 -24.93 -3.62
N ASP A 205 -15.16 -25.43 -4.51
CA ASP A 205 -14.79 -25.80 -5.88
C ASP A 205 -14.88 -24.59 -6.83
N LYS A 206 -15.41 -23.46 -6.37
CA LYS A 206 -15.56 -22.21 -7.12
C LYS A 206 -14.59 -21.13 -6.65
N ASN A 207 -14.24 -20.24 -7.57
CA ASN A 207 -13.41 -19.07 -7.23
C ASN A 207 -14.20 -18.02 -6.42
N ILE A 208 -13.51 -16.99 -5.92
CA ILE A 208 -14.13 -15.96 -5.06
C ILE A 208 -15.23 -15.21 -5.81
N VAL A 209 -14.99 -14.82 -7.05
CA VAL A 209 -15.96 -14.04 -7.85
C VAL A 209 -17.22 -14.85 -8.12
N GLU A 210 -17.11 -16.14 -8.42
CA GLU A 210 -18.25 -17.04 -8.62
C GLU A 210 -19.10 -17.20 -7.36
N ASN A 211 -18.47 -17.34 -6.20
CA ASN A 211 -19.18 -17.35 -4.93
C ASN A 211 -19.88 -16.00 -4.67
N VAL A 212 -19.18 -14.89 -4.87
CA VAL A 212 -19.77 -13.55 -4.71
C VAL A 212 -21.00 -13.36 -5.63
N MET A 213 -20.90 -13.74 -6.91
CA MET A 213 -22.03 -13.70 -7.84
C MET A 213 -23.21 -14.53 -7.33
N SER A 214 -22.95 -15.73 -6.81
CA SER A 214 -23.99 -16.62 -6.27
C SER A 214 -24.63 -16.08 -4.98
N ILE A 215 -23.86 -15.44 -4.11
CA ILE A 215 -24.35 -14.91 -2.82
C ILE A 215 -25.28 -13.71 -3.05
N PHE A 216 -24.91 -12.82 -3.96
CA PHE A 216 -25.63 -11.58 -4.18
C PHE A 216 -26.69 -11.66 -5.30
N ASP A 217 -26.80 -12.82 -5.97
CA ASP A 217 -27.60 -13.04 -7.18
C ASP A 217 -27.23 -12.07 -8.32
N PHE A 218 -25.94 -11.79 -8.46
CA PHE A 218 -25.43 -10.88 -9.48
C PHE A 218 -25.10 -11.62 -10.76
N ASP A 219 -25.39 -10.98 -11.89
CA ASP A 219 -24.73 -11.31 -13.14
C ASP A 219 -23.37 -10.58 -13.24
N LYS A 220 -22.52 -11.07 -14.15
CA LYS A 220 -21.19 -10.50 -14.38
C LYS A 220 -21.24 -9.02 -14.79
N SER A 221 -22.32 -8.58 -15.44
CA SER A 221 -22.46 -7.19 -15.89
C SER A 221 -22.72 -6.24 -14.72
N MET A 222 -23.43 -6.69 -13.68
CA MET A 222 -23.70 -5.92 -12.47
C MET A 222 -22.43 -5.64 -11.68
N LEU A 223 -21.58 -6.65 -11.49
CA LEU A 223 -20.29 -6.51 -10.79
C LEU A 223 -19.29 -5.62 -11.53
N LEU A 224 -19.39 -5.52 -12.85
CA LEU A 224 -18.56 -4.66 -13.70
C LEU A 224 -19.16 -3.28 -13.96
N SER A 225 -20.46 -3.11 -13.75
CA SER A 225 -21.13 -1.84 -14.01
C SER A 225 -20.54 -0.79 -13.07
N LYS A 226 -20.01 0.32 -13.59
CA LYS A 226 -19.50 1.47 -12.81
C LYS A 226 -20.62 2.36 -12.24
N GLY A 227 -21.86 1.87 -12.27
CA GLY A 227 -23.05 2.53 -11.78
C GLY A 227 -23.81 3.12 -12.96
N ASN A 228 -25.04 2.66 -13.15
CA ASN A 228 -26.09 3.44 -13.81
C ASN A 228 -27.44 2.80 -13.47
N THR A 229 -28.06 3.24 -12.38
CA THR A 229 -29.50 3.15 -12.23
C THR A 229 -30.09 4.52 -12.60
N ASN A 230 -30.55 4.62 -13.84
CA ASN A 230 -31.49 5.62 -14.36
C ASN A 230 -31.17 7.09 -14.05
N LYS A 231 -30.29 7.71 -14.85
CA LYS A 231 -30.46 9.13 -15.20
C LYS A 231 -30.51 9.28 -16.71
N LEU A 232 -31.69 9.66 -17.17
CA LEU A 232 -31.99 10.12 -18.51
C LEU A 232 -31.04 11.26 -18.89
N ASP A 233 -30.61 11.24 -20.14
CA ASP A 233 -30.05 12.31 -20.97
C ASP A 233 -29.95 13.67 -20.28
N HIS A 234 -28.73 14.09 -19.95
CA HIS A 234 -28.30 15.46 -20.20
C HIS A 234 -26.78 15.47 -20.37
N GLU A 235 -26.37 15.83 -21.58
CA GLU A 235 -25.02 16.31 -21.90
C GLU A 235 -24.71 17.47 -20.96
N ASP A 236 -23.92 17.19 -19.91
CA ASP A 236 -23.21 18.21 -19.19
C ASP A 236 -21.85 17.65 -18.78
N THR A 237 -20.86 18.49 -18.99
CA THR A 237 -19.44 18.29 -18.71
C THR A 237 -19.24 18.04 -17.22
N GLN A 238 -19.52 16.83 -16.74
CA GLN A 238 -19.31 16.47 -15.34
C GLN A 238 -17.84 16.13 -15.16
N MET A 239 -17.12 17.07 -14.53
CA MET A 239 -15.91 16.72 -13.78
C MET A 239 -16.22 15.48 -12.95
N ASP A 240 -15.31 14.51 -13.00
CA ASP A 240 -15.28 13.33 -12.13
C ASP A 240 -15.15 13.81 -10.68
N ASP A 241 -16.26 14.26 -10.09
CA ASP A 241 -16.37 14.63 -8.68
C ASP A 241 -16.36 13.32 -7.90
N GLY A 242 -15.15 12.77 -7.74
CA GLY A 242 -14.91 11.58 -6.94
C GLY A 242 -15.50 11.73 -5.54
N ILE A 243 -15.82 10.59 -4.90
CA ILE A 243 -16.40 10.57 -3.55
C ILE A 243 -15.52 11.40 -2.61
N LEU A 244 -16.10 12.44 -1.99
CA LEU A 244 -15.42 13.33 -1.06
C LEU A 244 -15.68 12.94 0.39
N CYS A 245 -14.65 13.06 1.22
CA CYS A 245 -14.76 12.86 2.66
C CYS A 245 -15.51 14.02 3.32
N GLY A 246 -16.52 13.73 4.13
CA GLY A 246 -17.31 14.74 4.86
C GLY A 246 -16.58 15.46 5.99
N ILE A 247 -15.29 15.20 6.20
CA ILE A 247 -14.45 15.88 7.20
C ILE A 247 -13.36 16.72 6.51
N CYS A 248 -12.54 16.11 5.65
CA CYS A 248 -11.42 16.80 5.01
C CYS A 248 -11.76 17.36 3.62
N PHE A 249 -12.90 16.99 3.04
CA PHE A 249 -13.34 17.37 1.69
C PHE A 249 -12.37 16.96 0.57
N CYS A 250 -11.50 15.99 0.82
CA CYS A 250 -10.63 15.39 -0.18
C CYS A 250 -11.16 14.01 -0.60
N SER A 251 -10.87 13.61 -1.84
CA SER A 251 -11.06 12.24 -2.32
C SER A 251 -9.89 11.32 -1.88
N GLU A 252 -8.66 11.80 -1.94
CA GLU A 252 -7.46 11.05 -1.56
C GLU A 252 -6.57 11.84 -0.60
N LEU A 253 -5.85 11.14 0.27
CA LEU A 253 -4.89 11.74 1.19
C LEU A 253 -3.45 11.35 0.80
N PRO A 254 -2.49 12.30 0.77
CA PRO A 254 -1.11 12.02 0.34
C PRO A 254 -0.38 10.96 1.18
N ASN A 255 -0.68 10.91 2.48
CA ASN A 255 0.05 10.12 3.48
C ASN A 255 -0.77 8.94 4.03
N SER A 256 -1.98 8.72 3.52
CA SER A 256 -2.86 7.63 3.96
C SER A 256 -3.70 7.20 2.75
N PRO A 257 -3.18 6.28 1.93
CA PRO A 257 -3.93 5.79 0.78
C PRO A 257 -5.21 5.11 1.27
N GLY A 258 -6.34 5.64 0.81
CA GLY A 258 -7.67 5.20 1.16
C GLY A 258 -8.71 6.18 0.62
N VAL A 259 -9.84 5.66 0.18
CA VAL A 259 -10.98 6.44 -0.31
C VAL A 259 -11.97 6.72 0.83
N PRO A 260 -12.84 7.73 0.71
CA PRO A 260 -13.91 7.91 1.69
C PRO A 260 -14.91 6.77 1.57
N GLN A 261 -15.21 6.11 2.69
CA GLN A 261 -16.07 4.94 2.76
C GLN A 261 -17.41 5.29 3.41
N PRO A 262 -18.50 4.54 3.12
CA PRO A 262 -19.81 4.73 3.74
C PRO A 262 -19.85 4.16 5.17
N LEU A 263 -19.05 4.71 6.09
CA LEU A 263 -18.84 4.16 7.45
C LEU A 263 -20.03 4.35 8.39
N CYS A 264 -20.96 5.25 8.06
CA CYS A 264 -22.11 5.54 8.91
C CYS A 264 -23.20 4.46 8.76
N GLN A 265 -23.61 3.86 9.87
CA GLN A 265 -24.67 2.85 9.94
C GLN A 265 -26.08 3.45 9.92
N ASN A 266 -26.27 4.61 9.29
CA ASN A 266 -27.59 5.24 9.13
C ASN A 266 -27.84 5.37 7.64
N SER A 267 -28.79 4.61 7.10
CA SER A 267 -29.16 4.60 5.68
C SER A 267 -29.53 5.99 5.11
N ASN A 268 -30.03 6.89 5.97
CA ASN A 268 -30.35 8.27 5.60
C ASN A 268 -29.13 9.20 5.62
N CYS A 269 -28.00 8.76 6.18
CA CYS A 269 -26.74 9.48 6.13
C CYS A 269 -26.07 9.22 4.79
N ASN A 270 -25.88 10.27 3.98
CA ASN A 270 -25.31 10.16 2.64
C ASN A 270 -23.89 10.74 2.57
N VAL A 271 -23.10 10.49 3.61
CA VAL A 271 -21.76 11.06 3.75
C VAL A 271 -20.73 9.93 3.89
N TYR A 272 -19.63 10.11 3.18
CA TYR A 272 -18.50 9.20 3.19
C TYR A 272 -17.37 9.80 4.01
N PHE A 273 -16.58 8.96 4.67
CA PHE A 273 -15.44 9.42 5.47
C PHE A 273 -14.23 8.56 5.16
N HIS A 274 -13.05 9.18 5.03
CA HIS A 274 -11.82 8.41 5.20
C HIS A 274 -11.81 7.81 6.61
N GLN A 275 -11.47 6.52 6.72
CA GLN A 275 -11.41 5.83 8.01
C GLN A 275 -10.54 6.59 9.01
N ASN A 276 -9.36 7.07 8.59
CA ASN A 276 -8.47 7.84 9.46
C ASN A 276 -9.06 9.20 9.87
N CYS A 277 -9.76 9.92 8.97
CA CYS A 277 -10.42 11.18 9.32
C CYS A 277 -11.52 10.97 10.36
N LEU A 278 -12.38 9.97 10.16
CA LEU A 278 -13.44 9.65 11.12
C LEU A 278 -12.86 9.19 12.46
N PHE A 279 -11.85 8.32 12.43
CA PHE A 279 -11.20 7.84 13.64
C PHE A 279 -10.62 8.99 14.47
N GLN A 280 -9.84 9.88 13.86
CA GLN A 280 -9.26 11.05 14.55
C GLN A 280 -10.34 12.01 15.08
N TRP A 281 -11.41 12.22 14.32
CA TRP A 281 -12.54 13.04 14.76
C TRP A 281 -13.18 12.49 16.03
N LEU A 282 -13.50 11.20 16.05
CA LEU A 282 -14.12 10.55 17.20
C LEU A 282 -13.19 10.58 18.43
N VAL A 283 -11.87 10.40 18.24
CA VAL A 283 -10.88 10.51 19.33
C VAL A 283 -10.88 11.91 19.92
N ALA A 284 -10.93 12.95 19.08
CA ALA A 284 -10.98 14.33 19.53
C ALA A 284 -12.28 14.63 20.30
N CYS A 285 -13.43 14.13 19.84
CA CYS A 285 -14.72 14.32 20.49
C CYS A 285 -14.80 13.65 21.88
N GLU A 286 -14.21 12.48 22.05
CA GLU A 286 -14.17 11.74 23.33
C GLU A 286 -13.09 12.27 24.30
N GLY A 287 -12.55 13.47 24.06
CA GLY A 287 -11.54 14.10 24.91
C GLY A 287 -10.20 13.36 24.88
N GLY A 288 -9.86 12.69 23.78
CA GLY A 288 -8.60 11.97 23.61
C GLY A 288 -8.53 10.63 24.35
N ARG A 289 -9.67 10.08 24.80
CA ARG A 289 -9.68 8.75 25.41
C ARG A 289 -9.16 7.69 24.42
N PRO A 290 -8.28 6.79 24.86
CA PRO A 290 -7.79 5.74 23.99
C PRO A 290 -8.94 4.83 23.54
N PRO A 291 -8.92 4.37 22.27
CA PRO A 291 -9.92 3.45 21.76
C PRO A 291 -9.89 2.12 22.52
N ALA A 292 -11.05 1.49 22.70
CA ALA A 292 -11.12 0.15 23.26
C ALA A 292 -10.85 -0.87 22.15
N PHE A 293 -9.80 -1.68 22.29
CA PHE A 293 -9.40 -2.67 21.28
C PHE A 293 -9.20 -2.09 19.87
N GLY A 294 -8.72 -0.84 19.78
CA GLY A 294 -8.53 -0.17 18.48
C GLY A 294 -9.81 0.34 17.83
N VAL A 295 -10.97 0.16 18.45
CA VAL A 295 -12.27 0.69 18.01
C VAL A 295 -12.67 1.88 18.88
N ILE A 296 -13.09 2.96 18.23
CA ILE A 296 -13.69 4.11 18.90
C ILE A 296 -15.16 4.25 18.52
N ASN A 297 -15.98 4.55 19.51
CA ASN A 297 -17.41 4.80 19.35
C ASN A 297 -17.68 6.29 19.61
N GLY A 298 -18.67 6.84 18.92
CA GLY A 298 -19.15 8.19 19.17
C GLY A 298 -20.36 8.50 18.30
N SER A 299 -20.49 9.76 17.88
CA SER A 299 -21.59 10.22 17.04
C SER A 299 -21.10 10.62 15.65
N CYS A 300 -21.85 10.25 14.61
CA CYS A 300 -21.56 10.65 13.24
C CYS A 300 -21.47 12.19 13.13
N PRO A 301 -20.41 12.75 12.52
CA PRO A 301 -20.26 14.21 12.38
C PRO A 301 -21.43 14.89 11.65
N THR A 302 -22.16 14.15 10.82
CA THR A 302 -23.26 14.68 10.01
C THR A 302 -24.63 14.41 10.62
N CYS A 303 -24.97 13.15 10.86
CA CYS A 303 -26.33 12.78 11.28
C CYS A 303 -26.50 12.57 12.79
N LEU A 304 -25.40 12.69 13.56
CA LEU A 304 -25.35 12.51 15.02
C LEU A 304 -25.80 11.13 15.54
N GLN A 305 -26.07 10.17 14.65
CA GLN A 305 -26.36 8.79 15.05
C GLN A 305 -25.09 8.10 15.57
N PRO A 306 -25.23 7.08 16.42
CA PRO A 306 -24.10 6.29 16.89
C PRO A 306 -23.28 5.74 15.72
N ILE A 307 -21.96 5.86 15.81
CA ILE A 307 -21.01 5.36 14.81
C ILE A 307 -19.78 4.77 15.50
N SER A 308 -19.20 3.75 14.88
CA SER A 308 -17.98 3.10 15.34
C SER A 308 -16.95 3.13 14.22
N CYS A 309 -15.68 3.34 14.57
CA CYS A 309 -14.58 3.31 13.61
C CYS A 309 -13.40 2.56 14.23
N SER A 310 -12.84 1.61 13.50
CA SER A 310 -11.56 0.98 13.84
C SER A 310 -10.40 1.83 13.33
N LYS A 311 -9.28 1.78 14.05
CA LYS A 311 -8.00 2.26 13.53
C LYS A 311 -7.60 1.38 12.35
N LYS A 312 -7.24 1.97 11.20
CA LYS A 312 -6.59 1.20 10.12
C LYS A 312 -5.24 0.73 10.65
N ASP A 313 -5.00 -0.57 10.68
CA ASP A 313 -3.67 -1.08 10.96
C ASP A 313 -2.77 -0.61 9.81
N CYS A 314 -1.84 0.29 10.12
CA CYS A 314 -0.78 0.60 9.16
C CYS A 314 0.06 -0.67 9.06
N VAL A 315 -0.11 -1.43 7.98
CA VAL A 315 0.86 -2.45 7.58
C VAL A 315 2.18 -1.70 7.35
N ILE A 316 3.12 -1.90 8.26
CA ILE A 316 4.47 -1.31 8.24
C ILE A 316 5.25 -1.91 7.06
#